data_AF-S4RZ86-F1
#
_entry.id   AF-S4RZ86-F1
#
_cell.length_a   1.000
_cell.length_b   1.000
_cell.length_c   1.000
_cell.angle_alpha   90.00
_cell.angle_beta   90.00
_cell.angle_gamma   90.00
#
_symmetry.space_group_name_H-M   'P 1'
#
loop_
_entity.id
_entity.type
_entity.pdbx_description
1 polymer ?
#
loop_
_entity_poly.entity_id
_entity_poly.type
_entity_poly.pdbx_seq_one_letter_code
_entity_poly.pdbx_strand_id
1 'polypeptide(L)'
;RGFSHYDRQLRNDLLVLVTLIAHDPASPFLETGLTKQLVLLATFTEVKSHNPLVKNLVLTSVHEDFEMKKLLFNLLVVLSRDPCNIQLLSQGHVLLSLFHYSDVHEARAASGPLTWSPAQQEELQLQALAALVTLAPALPTDYMHIQGNTRLLLLLDWCLSKDQRQGTGVKRGAELGGKLPQLLYCIRVMRAMARLQDSSIAQDMCDQGTIGQLLGLMSGSRSRDGELVDGGPGFTDVVSLEIQTDALLTLSSLCQTDVHRKELFGRDGTVMLTKILHAGPHLMPAGLPHSHLVIAAIDAVWCCVLGCFSSEDIFLEHEGAFLLLDLLQVPCTHAVHSLTLSVLVELLDNPKASHVLAWRGWGRVAEARAADGAGPRDGATAPALLLCLWREEEVELGVPRGPRGVVLPGPQLPLVDAARAEQPVVPVAGRQPSQAVLNITENNWVKIYIIFSKIGFQGLPGLSPEDQVTLAIVERYMDFKVGEVWQEMEAELREEGVRPTTPDRDALETVARATGEVVAGVARIQAAILEESQEQELQDERQFYAEIKANHQQEEAAIKSWNHYVARTSNYEMLKEAQRELKQSIDSSRPGEDQPGPKPHSTTVPGLTTTVLPHYIVSVHYIYSRM
;
A
#
# COMPACT_ATOMS: atom_id res chain seq x y z
N ARG A 1 44.53 -43.52 -12.27
CA ARG A 1 43.16 -43.84 -12.72
C ARG A 1 42.33 -44.02 -11.46
N GLY A 2 41.85 -42.91 -10.89
CA GLY A 2 41.06 -42.90 -9.65
C GLY A 2 39.61 -43.20 -10.00
N PHE A 3 39.22 -44.47 -9.89
CA PHE A 3 37.85 -44.94 -10.11
C PHE A 3 37.30 -45.63 -8.86
N SER A 4 38.05 -45.62 -7.75
CA SER A 4 37.54 -46.14 -6.50
C SER A 4 36.50 -45.19 -5.92
N HIS A 5 35.56 -45.73 -5.15
CA HIS A 5 34.61 -44.94 -4.38
C HIS A 5 35.32 -43.90 -3.50
N TYR A 6 36.45 -44.28 -2.88
CA TYR A 6 37.26 -43.38 -2.07
C TYR A 6 37.80 -42.18 -2.86
N ASP A 7 38.28 -42.40 -4.10
CA ASP A 7 38.77 -41.30 -4.94
C ASP A 7 37.66 -40.30 -5.30
N ARG A 8 36.43 -40.80 -5.51
CA ARG A 8 35.25 -39.96 -5.81
C ARG A 8 34.82 -39.14 -4.60
N GLN A 9 34.85 -39.73 -3.41
CA GLN A 9 34.58 -39.03 -2.16
C GLN A 9 35.62 -37.94 -1.92
N LEU A 10 36.91 -38.27 -2.00
CA LEU A 10 38.00 -37.32 -1.82
C LEU A 10 37.90 -36.14 -2.80
N ARG A 11 37.55 -36.38 -4.07
CA ARG A 11 37.28 -35.33 -5.05
C ARG A 11 36.18 -34.36 -4.58
N ASN A 12 35.09 -34.89 -4.03
CA ASN A 12 33.98 -34.07 -3.56
C ASN A 12 34.36 -33.28 -2.30
N ASP A 13 35.09 -33.90 -1.37
CA ASP A 13 35.63 -33.23 -0.18
C ASP A 13 36.56 -32.06 -0.58
N LEU A 14 37.42 -32.27 -1.58
CA LEU A 14 38.25 -31.22 -2.14
C LEU A 14 37.42 -30.11 -2.77
N LEU A 15 36.34 -30.41 -3.50
CA LEU A 15 35.46 -29.39 -4.06
C LEU A 15 34.77 -28.56 -2.97
N VAL A 16 34.38 -29.17 -1.84
CA VAL A 16 33.84 -28.43 -0.69
C VAL A 16 34.88 -27.47 -0.14
N LEU A 17 36.11 -27.94 0.10
CA LEU A 17 37.21 -27.08 0.59
C LEU A 17 37.52 -25.94 -0.40
N VAL A 18 37.60 -26.25 -1.69
CA VAL A 18 37.80 -25.26 -2.75
C VAL A 18 36.69 -24.23 -2.75
N THR A 19 35.43 -24.65 -2.59
CA THR A 19 34.28 -23.74 -2.51
C THR A 19 34.37 -22.84 -1.28
N LEU A 20 34.78 -23.36 -0.12
CA LEU A 20 34.96 -22.56 1.09
C LEU A 20 36.09 -21.52 0.94
N ILE A 21 37.20 -21.87 0.30
CA ILE A 21 38.30 -20.93 0.05
C ILE A 21 37.85 -19.86 -0.95
N ALA A 22 37.09 -20.23 -1.99
CA ALA A 22 36.57 -19.30 -3.00
C ALA A 22 35.59 -18.25 -2.44
N HIS A 23 35.09 -18.42 -1.21
CA HIS A 23 34.28 -17.38 -0.55
C HIS A 23 35.12 -16.18 -0.13
N ASP A 24 36.43 -16.33 0.03
CA ASP A 24 37.34 -15.23 0.33
C ASP A 24 37.76 -14.54 -0.99
N PRO A 25 37.40 -13.26 -1.20
CA PRO A 25 37.80 -12.51 -2.39
C PRO A 25 39.32 -12.36 -2.55
N ALA A 26 40.10 -12.57 -1.48
CA ALA A 26 41.57 -12.52 -1.54
C ALA A 26 42.20 -13.82 -2.08
N SER A 27 41.40 -14.85 -2.34
CA SER A 27 41.90 -16.14 -2.80
C SER A 27 42.36 -16.09 -4.27
N PRO A 28 43.59 -16.52 -4.60
CA PRO A 28 44.19 -16.29 -5.93
C PRO A 28 43.75 -17.32 -6.99
N PHE A 29 42.44 -17.57 -7.10
CA PHE A 29 41.86 -18.57 -7.99
C PHE A 29 42.06 -18.24 -9.48
N LEU A 30 42.04 -16.94 -9.79
CA LEU A 30 42.21 -16.45 -11.14
C LEU A 30 43.68 -16.52 -11.58
N GLU A 31 44.61 -16.06 -10.74
CA GLU A 31 46.05 -16.01 -11.00
C GLU A 31 46.66 -17.40 -11.12
N THR A 32 46.15 -18.34 -10.33
CA THR A 32 46.56 -19.75 -10.41
C THR A 32 45.98 -20.47 -11.64
N GLY A 33 45.01 -19.86 -12.34
CA GLY A 33 44.29 -20.47 -13.45
C GLY A 33 43.29 -21.56 -13.02
N LEU A 34 43.06 -21.72 -11.71
CA LEU A 34 42.19 -22.74 -11.15
C LEU A 34 40.73 -22.50 -11.57
N THR A 35 40.27 -21.24 -11.61
CA THR A 35 38.92 -20.89 -12.10
C THR A 35 38.64 -21.53 -13.45
N LYS A 36 39.57 -21.41 -14.42
CA LYS A 36 39.38 -21.95 -15.77
C LYS A 36 39.21 -23.47 -15.78
N GLN A 37 39.94 -24.18 -14.91
CA GLN A 37 39.81 -25.63 -14.79
C GLN A 37 38.49 -26.04 -14.13
N LEU A 38 38.08 -25.32 -13.08
CA LEU A 38 36.81 -25.57 -12.38
C LEU A 38 35.62 -25.32 -13.29
N VAL A 39 35.63 -24.26 -14.09
CA VAL A 39 34.59 -23.95 -15.08
C VAL A 39 34.50 -25.05 -16.15
N LEU A 40 35.64 -25.53 -16.65
CA LEU A 40 35.69 -26.66 -17.58
C LEU A 40 35.08 -27.93 -16.94
N LEU A 41 35.44 -28.24 -15.69
CA LEU A 41 34.89 -29.39 -14.96
C LEU A 41 33.38 -29.24 -14.69
N ALA A 42 32.89 -28.01 -14.54
CA ALA A 42 31.47 -27.76 -14.35
C ALA A 42 30.64 -27.95 -15.63
N THR A 43 31.23 -27.76 -16.81
CA THR A 43 30.47 -27.63 -18.08
C THR A 43 30.72 -28.76 -19.09
N PHE A 44 31.76 -29.59 -18.92
CA PHE A 44 32.21 -30.54 -19.95
C PHE A 44 31.19 -31.61 -20.37
N THR A 45 30.19 -31.90 -19.55
CA THR A 45 29.15 -32.88 -19.87
C THR A 45 28.13 -32.32 -20.86
N GLU A 46 27.86 -31.01 -20.82
CA GLU A 46 26.90 -30.34 -21.70
C GLU A 46 27.59 -29.64 -22.86
N VAL A 47 28.79 -29.10 -22.63
CA VAL A 47 29.57 -28.35 -23.59
C VAL A 47 30.72 -29.22 -24.11
N LYS A 48 30.70 -29.52 -25.41
CA LYS A 48 31.74 -30.33 -26.05
C LYS A 48 33.11 -29.69 -25.85
N SER A 49 34.03 -30.44 -25.26
CA SER A 49 35.40 -30.00 -25.02
C SER A 49 36.42 -31.04 -25.52
N HIS A 50 37.48 -30.54 -26.17
CA HIS A 50 38.63 -31.36 -26.57
C HIS A 50 39.75 -31.33 -25.52
N ASN A 51 39.51 -30.75 -24.36
CA ASN A 51 40.53 -30.62 -23.33
C ASN A 51 40.95 -32.00 -22.79
N PRO A 52 42.26 -32.33 -22.77
CA PRO A 52 42.76 -33.61 -22.26
C PRO A 52 42.32 -33.95 -20.83
N LEU A 53 42.06 -32.94 -19.98
CA LEU A 53 41.64 -33.12 -18.59
C LEU A 53 40.28 -33.83 -18.48
N VAL A 54 39.36 -33.56 -19.40
CA VAL A 54 37.98 -34.10 -19.36
C VAL A 54 37.75 -35.21 -20.39
N LYS A 55 38.67 -35.41 -21.34
CA LYS A 55 38.53 -36.40 -22.42
C LYS A 55 38.22 -37.83 -21.93
N ASN A 56 38.75 -38.21 -20.78
CA ASN A 56 38.56 -39.54 -20.19
C ASN A 56 37.72 -39.51 -18.90
N LEU A 57 37.15 -38.36 -18.55
CA LEU A 57 36.28 -38.21 -17.39
C LEU A 57 34.85 -38.51 -17.83
N VAL A 58 34.27 -39.56 -17.26
CA VAL A 58 32.88 -39.96 -17.52
C VAL A 58 32.16 -39.96 -16.19
N LEU A 59 31.13 -39.12 -16.07
CA LEU A 59 30.22 -39.16 -14.94
C LEU A 59 29.25 -40.32 -15.13
N THR A 60 28.79 -40.87 -14.01
CA THR A 60 27.79 -41.94 -13.94
C THR A 60 26.64 -41.52 -13.03
N SER A 61 25.54 -42.29 -12.99
CA SER A 61 24.40 -42.02 -12.11
C SER A 61 24.66 -42.36 -10.63
N VAL A 62 25.91 -42.62 -10.25
CA VAL A 62 26.30 -42.92 -8.86
C VAL A 62 26.24 -41.65 -8.03
N HIS A 63 25.93 -41.80 -6.74
CA HIS A 63 25.71 -40.69 -5.82
C HIS A 63 26.89 -39.70 -5.75
N GLU A 64 28.14 -40.17 -5.74
CA GLU A 64 29.29 -39.24 -5.67
C GLU A 64 29.44 -38.37 -6.92
N ASP A 65 29.09 -38.86 -8.12
CA ASP A 65 29.15 -38.06 -9.35
C ASP A 65 27.99 -37.06 -9.44
N PHE A 66 26.81 -37.45 -8.93
CA PHE A 66 25.68 -36.56 -8.75
C PHE A 66 26.01 -35.40 -7.78
N GLU A 67 26.58 -35.71 -6.61
CA GLU A 67 27.01 -34.70 -5.63
C GLU A 67 28.11 -33.80 -6.18
N MET A 68 29.07 -34.35 -6.94
CA MET A 68 30.09 -33.53 -7.61
C MET A 68 29.46 -32.46 -8.49
N LYS A 69 28.44 -32.82 -9.28
CA LYS A 69 27.79 -31.90 -10.21
C LYS A 69 27.05 -30.78 -9.47
N LYS A 70 26.36 -31.10 -8.37
CA LYS A 70 25.73 -30.10 -7.47
C LYS A 70 26.75 -29.14 -6.86
N LEU A 71 27.87 -29.67 -6.35
CA LEU A 71 28.96 -28.87 -5.79
C LEU A 71 29.56 -27.93 -6.84
N LEU A 72 29.73 -28.40 -8.08
CA LEU A 72 30.22 -27.57 -9.18
C LEU A 72 29.25 -26.42 -9.52
N PHE A 73 27.93 -26.65 -9.55
CA PHE A 73 26.96 -25.57 -9.77
C PHE A 73 27.04 -24.49 -8.69
N ASN A 74 27.12 -24.90 -7.42
CA ASN A 74 27.29 -23.96 -6.32
C ASN A 74 28.61 -23.19 -6.42
N LEU A 75 29.70 -23.88 -6.75
CA LEU A 75 31.01 -23.25 -6.93
C LEU A 75 30.99 -22.19 -8.04
N LEU A 76 30.29 -22.42 -9.16
CA LEU A 76 30.13 -21.41 -10.21
C LEU A 76 29.48 -20.14 -9.69
N VAL A 77 28.44 -20.26 -8.85
CA VAL A 77 27.77 -19.12 -8.20
C VAL A 77 28.74 -18.37 -7.30
N VAL A 78 29.55 -19.07 -6.49
CA VAL A 78 30.55 -18.44 -5.62
C VAL A 78 31.60 -17.70 -6.45
N LEU A 79 32.13 -18.32 -7.50
CA LEU A 79 33.14 -17.71 -8.38
C LEU A 79 32.61 -16.45 -9.09
N SER A 80 31.31 -16.39 -9.39
CA SER A 80 30.68 -15.23 -10.04
C SER A 80 30.63 -13.96 -9.19
N ARG A 81 30.89 -14.06 -7.88
CA ARG A 81 30.95 -12.90 -6.98
C ARG A 81 32.15 -12.01 -7.26
N ASP A 82 33.24 -12.56 -7.82
CA ASP A 82 34.37 -11.80 -8.31
C ASP A 82 34.16 -11.45 -9.80
N PRO A 83 33.99 -10.16 -10.14
CA PRO A 83 33.80 -9.71 -11.53
C PRO A 83 34.91 -10.17 -12.48
N CYS A 84 36.13 -10.41 -11.98
CA CYS A 84 37.24 -10.85 -12.81
C CYS A 84 37.03 -12.27 -13.38
N ASN A 85 36.20 -13.09 -12.73
CA ASN A 85 35.88 -14.43 -13.21
C ASN A 85 34.81 -14.45 -14.32
N ILE A 86 34.04 -13.37 -14.49
CA ILE A 86 32.90 -13.32 -15.43
C ILE A 86 33.32 -13.68 -16.86
N GLN A 87 34.46 -13.18 -17.33
CA GLN A 87 34.97 -13.51 -18.67
C GLN A 87 35.27 -15.01 -18.82
N LEU A 88 35.79 -15.66 -17.78
CA LEU A 88 36.06 -17.10 -17.81
C LEU A 88 34.78 -17.93 -17.75
N LEU A 89 33.77 -17.48 -16.98
CA LEU A 89 32.45 -18.11 -16.96
C LEU A 89 31.77 -18.03 -18.33
N SER A 90 31.86 -16.88 -19.00
CA SER A 90 31.37 -16.67 -20.35
C SER A 90 32.06 -17.58 -21.38
N GLN A 91 33.40 -17.60 -21.39
CA GLN A 91 34.19 -18.47 -22.27
C GLN A 91 33.93 -19.97 -22.02
N GLY A 92 33.58 -20.33 -20.78
CA GLY A 92 33.19 -21.68 -20.41
C GLY A 92 31.78 -22.07 -20.83
N HIS A 93 31.01 -21.16 -21.43
CA HIS A 93 29.61 -21.37 -21.80
C HIS A 93 28.75 -21.86 -20.62
N VAL A 94 28.97 -21.29 -19.43
CA VAL A 94 28.30 -21.71 -18.18
C VAL A 94 26.78 -21.65 -18.30
N LEU A 95 26.22 -20.57 -18.86
CA LEU A 95 24.77 -20.47 -19.01
C LEU A 95 24.22 -21.55 -19.94
N LEU A 96 24.88 -21.85 -21.06
CA LEU A 96 24.45 -22.91 -21.97
C LEU A 96 24.41 -24.28 -21.26
N SER A 97 25.44 -24.58 -20.47
CA SER A 97 25.50 -25.81 -19.66
C SER A 97 24.36 -25.89 -18.64
N LEU A 98 24.03 -24.80 -17.95
CA LEU A 98 22.93 -24.79 -16.98
C LEU A 98 21.56 -24.88 -17.65
N PHE A 99 21.33 -24.16 -18.75
CA PHE A 99 20.09 -24.20 -19.51
C PHE A 99 19.83 -25.56 -20.18
N HIS A 100 20.85 -26.38 -20.42
CA HIS A 100 20.67 -27.77 -20.86
C HIS A 100 19.77 -28.58 -19.89
N TYR A 101 19.85 -28.31 -18.58
CA TYR A 101 19.00 -28.95 -17.58
C TYR A 101 17.56 -28.43 -17.55
N SER A 102 17.32 -27.24 -18.09
CA SER A 102 15.99 -26.63 -18.18
C SER A 102 15.19 -27.07 -19.41
N ASP A 103 15.86 -27.61 -20.43
CA ASP A 103 15.24 -28.02 -21.69
C ASP A 103 14.47 -29.34 -21.52
N VAL A 104 13.14 -29.22 -21.48
CA VAL A 104 12.19 -30.31 -21.31
C VAL A 104 12.26 -31.34 -22.46
N HIS A 105 12.70 -30.92 -23.65
CA HIS A 105 12.77 -31.77 -24.83
C HIS A 105 14.14 -32.46 -24.96
N GLU A 106 15.24 -31.76 -24.66
CA GLU A 106 16.58 -32.36 -24.62
C GLU A 106 16.72 -33.39 -23.49
N ALA A 107 16.13 -33.12 -22.32
CA ALA A 107 16.13 -34.08 -21.19
C ALA A 107 15.43 -35.41 -21.53
N ARG A 108 14.48 -35.41 -22.48
CA ARG A 108 13.78 -36.61 -22.98
C ARG A 108 14.47 -37.24 -24.19
N ALA A 109 15.21 -36.45 -24.96
CA ALA A 109 15.89 -36.89 -26.18
C ALA A 109 17.34 -37.34 -25.96
N ALA A 110 17.90 -37.14 -24.76
CA ALA A 110 19.26 -37.54 -24.37
C ALA A 110 19.45 -39.06 -24.50
N SER A 111 19.80 -39.49 -25.71
CA SER A 111 20.22 -40.84 -26.08
C SER A 111 21.72 -41.03 -25.85
N GLY A 112 22.28 -40.28 -24.89
CA GLY A 112 23.70 -40.27 -24.54
C GLY A 112 24.05 -41.32 -23.46
N PRO A 113 25.34 -41.59 -23.23
CA PRO A 113 25.79 -42.62 -22.27
C PRO A 113 25.57 -42.25 -20.79
N LEU A 114 25.27 -40.99 -20.46
CA LEU A 114 24.93 -40.52 -19.12
C LEU A 114 23.43 -40.25 -19.03
N THR A 115 22.71 -41.13 -18.35
CA THR A 115 21.29 -40.95 -18.02
C THR A 115 21.15 -40.84 -16.51
N TRP A 116 20.98 -39.63 -15.99
CA TRP A 116 20.59 -39.42 -14.59
C TRP A 116 19.26 -40.14 -14.32
N SER A 117 19.05 -40.61 -13.09
CA SER A 117 17.71 -41.07 -12.72
C SER A 117 16.72 -39.91 -12.78
N PRO A 118 15.41 -40.16 -12.98
CA PRO A 118 14.42 -39.07 -13.03
C PRO A 118 14.48 -38.14 -11.82
N ALA A 119 14.67 -38.68 -10.61
CA ALA A 119 14.80 -37.90 -9.39
C ALA A 119 16.10 -37.07 -9.35
N GLN A 120 17.23 -37.65 -9.79
CA GLN A 120 18.49 -36.91 -9.89
C GLN A 120 18.42 -35.80 -10.93
N GLN A 121 17.77 -36.04 -12.08
CA GLN A 121 17.59 -35.04 -13.11
C GLN A 121 16.73 -33.87 -12.62
N GLU A 122 15.66 -34.17 -11.88
CA GLU A 122 14.80 -33.16 -11.26
C GLU A 122 15.58 -32.28 -10.26
N GLU A 123 16.37 -32.88 -9.38
CA GLU A 123 17.16 -32.14 -8.41
C GLU A 123 18.28 -31.32 -9.09
N LEU A 124 18.96 -31.87 -10.11
CA LEU A 124 19.94 -31.11 -10.90
C LEU A 124 19.30 -29.95 -11.65
N GLN A 125 18.08 -30.13 -12.19
CA GLN A 125 17.33 -29.06 -12.83
C GLN A 125 17.03 -27.93 -11.84
N LEU A 126 16.56 -28.25 -10.64
CA LEU A 126 16.29 -27.26 -9.59
C LEU A 126 17.57 -26.54 -9.15
N GLN A 127 18.68 -27.26 -8.98
CA GLN A 127 19.98 -26.67 -8.64
C GLN A 127 20.52 -25.79 -9.77
N ALA A 128 20.34 -26.19 -11.04
CA ALA A 128 20.73 -25.39 -12.19
C ALA A 128 19.91 -24.10 -12.28
N LEU A 129 18.59 -24.17 -12.11
CA LEU A 129 17.72 -22.99 -12.09
C LEU A 129 18.06 -22.06 -10.91
N ALA A 130 18.34 -22.61 -9.73
CA ALA A 130 18.81 -21.84 -8.57
C ALA A 130 20.14 -21.12 -8.87
N ALA A 131 21.09 -21.78 -9.52
CA ALA A 131 22.34 -21.15 -9.94
C ALA A 131 22.12 -20.07 -11.01
N LEU A 132 21.19 -20.26 -11.94
CA LEU A 132 20.82 -19.29 -12.97
C LEU A 132 20.26 -17.98 -12.38
N VAL A 133 19.59 -18.01 -11.22
CA VAL A 133 19.11 -16.77 -10.56
C VAL A 133 20.25 -15.78 -10.32
N THR A 134 21.47 -16.26 -10.04
CA THR A 134 22.66 -15.42 -9.82
C THR A 134 23.51 -15.28 -11.07
N LEU A 135 23.70 -16.36 -11.83
CA LEU A 135 24.64 -16.39 -12.96
C LEU A 135 24.08 -15.72 -14.22
N ALA A 136 22.78 -15.83 -14.48
CA ALA A 136 22.16 -15.21 -15.65
C ALA A 136 22.29 -13.68 -15.63
N PRO A 137 21.97 -12.96 -14.53
CA PRO A 137 22.13 -11.51 -14.51
C PRO A 137 23.60 -11.06 -14.52
N ALA A 138 24.54 -11.92 -14.12
CA ALA A 138 25.98 -11.64 -14.22
C ALA A 138 26.53 -11.78 -15.66
N LEU A 139 25.79 -12.46 -16.55
CA LEU A 139 26.18 -12.78 -17.92
C LEU A 139 25.05 -12.44 -18.92
N PRO A 140 24.57 -11.17 -18.96
CA PRO A 140 23.38 -10.79 -19.74
C PRO A 140 23.57 -10.96 -21.26
N THR A 141 24.78 -10.74 -21.78
CA THR A 141 25.09 -10.94 -23.21
C THR A 141 24.93 -12.40 -23.63
N ASP A 142 25.44 -13.30 -22.79
CA ASP A 142 25.42 -14.73 -23.06
C ASP A 142 23.99 -15.27 -22.92
N TYR A 143 23.23 -14.75 -21.94
CA TYR A 143 21.82 -15.05 -21.75
C TYR A 143 21.01 -14.74 -23.02
N MET A 144 21.21 -13.57 -23.62
CA MET A 144 20.54 -13.19 -24.88
C MET A 144 21.01 -14.06 -26.05
N HIS A 145 22.32 -14.35 -26.15
CA HIS A 145 22.86 -15.19 -27.21
C HIS A 145 22.26 -16.61 -27.21
N ILE A 146 21.95 -17.17 -26.04
CA ILE A 146 21.34 -18.51 -25.92
C ILE A 146 19.80 -18.49 -25.89
N GLN A 147 19.18 -17.34 -26.14
CA GLN A 147 17.72 -17.13 -26.11
C GLN A 147 17.11 -17.51 -24.75
N GLY A 148 17.72 -17.01 -23.66
CA GLY A 148 17.32 -17.34 -22.29
C GLY A 148 15.84 -17.11 -22.01
N ASN A 149 15.26 -16.00 -22.47
CA ASN A 149 13.82 -15.70 -22.29
C ASN A 149 12.95 -16.78 -22.92
N THR A 150 13.23 -17.18 -24.17
CA THR A 150 12.49 -18.22 -24.87
C THR A 150 12.55 -19.56 -24.13
N ARG A 151 13.73 -19.94 -23.63
CA ARG A 151 13.91 -21.17 -22.85
C ARG A 151 13.10 -21.14 -21.54
N LEU A 152 13.11 -20.02 -20.83
CA LEU A 152 12.32 -19.87 -19.61
C LEU A 152 10.81 -19.87 -19.88
N LEU A 153 10.34 -19.23 -20.95
CA LEU A 153 8.92 -19.24 -21.31
C LEU A 153 8.44 -20.64 -21.74
N LEU A 154 9.28 -21.43 -22.42
CA LEU A 154 8.98 -22.83 -22.71
C LEU A 154 8.92 -23.68 -21.44
N LEU A 155 9.82 -23.44 -20.48
CA LEU A 155 9.78 -24.11 -19.18
C LEU A 155 8.52 -23.72 -18.39
N LEU A 156 8.15 -22.43 -18.40
CA LEU A 156 6.94 -21.91 -17.79
C LEU A 156 5.69 -22.58 -18.37
N ASP A 157 5.57 -22.64 -19.71
CA ASP A 157 4.46 -23.33 -20.36
C ASP A 157 4.41 -24.83 -19.99
N TRP A 158 5.55 -25.51 -19.93
CA TRP A 158 5.61 -26.90 -19.48
C TRP A 158 5.15 -27.07 -18.02
N CYS A 159 5.55 -26.17 -17.12
CA CYS A 159 5.10 -26.16 -15.73
C CYS A 159 3.58 -25.98 -15.62
N LEU A 160 2.98 -25.17 -16.51
CA LEU A 160 1.55 -24.87 -16.53
C LEU A 160 0.73 -25.88 -17.35
N SER A 161 1.37 -26.68 -18.19
CA SER A 161 0.71 -27.72 -18.98
C SER A 161 0.11 -28.83 -18.10
N LYS A 162 -1.15 -29.17 -18.39
CA LYS A 162 -1.83 -30.32 -17.77
C LYS A 162 -1.28 -31.60 -18.40
N ASP A 163 -0.58 -32.43 -17.61
CA ASP A 163 -0.08 -33.71 -18.11
C ASP A 163 -1.28 -34.58 -18.56
N GLN A 164 -1.33 -34.98 -19.84
CA GLN A 164 -2.31 -35.94 -20.38
C GLN A 164 -2.01 -37.38 -19.92
N ARG A 165 -1.68 -37.61 -18.66
CA ARG A 165 -1.54 -38.98 -18.14
C ARG A 165 -2.93 -39.50 -17.73
N GLN A 166 -3.44 -40.38 -18.57
CA GLN A 166 -4.69 -41.11 -18.43
C GLN A 166 -4.85 -41.77 -17.05
N GLY A 167 -6.03 -41.60 -16.46
CA GLY A 167 -6.72 -42.62 -15.68
C GLY A 167 -6.37 -42.69 -14.19
N THR A 168 -7.02 -41.85 -13.37
CA THR A 168 -7.95 -42.24 -12.29
C THR A 168 -8.16 -41.03 -11.38
N GLY A 169 -9.41 -40.81 -10.96
CA GLY A 169 -9.85 -39.58 -10.29
C GLY A 169 -9.19 -39.33 -8.94
N VAL A 170 -8.05 -38.64 -8.95
CA VAL A 170 -7.41 -38.05 -7.78
C VAL A 170 -7.41 -36.52 -7.95
N LYS A 171 -7.66 -35.83 -6.83
CA LYS A 171 -7.92 -34.39 -6.76
C LYS A 171 -6.78 -33.56 -7.36
N ARG A 172 -7.14 -32.50 -8.11
CA ARG A 172 -6.31 -31.49 -8.80
C ARG A 172 -5.13 -30.88 -8.01
N GLY A 173 -5.05 -31.06 -6.69
CA GLY A 173 -3.96 -30.53 -5.86
C GLY A 173 -2.67 -31.35 -5.85
N ALA A 174 -2.72 -32.64 -6.25
CA ALA A 174 -1.55 -33.52 -6.17
C ALA A 174 -0.64 -33.48 -7.43
N GLU A 175 -1.16 -33.01 -8.57
CA GLU A 175 -0.46 -33.12 -9.86
C GLU A 175 0.46 -31.92 -10.18
N LEU A 176 0.17 -30.72 -9.64
CA LEU A 176 1.08 -29.57 -9.72
C LEU A 176 2.25 -29.70 -8.73
N GLY A 177 2.11 -30.51 -7.68
CA GLY A 177 3.05 -30.60 -6.55
C GLY A 177 4.50 -30.90 -6.97
N GLY A 178 4.70 -31.67 -8.04
CA GLY A 178 6.03 -31.99 -8.57
C GLY A 178 6.64 -30.92 -9.49
N LYS A 179 5.86 -29.98 -10.03
CA LYS A 179 6.36 -28.93 -10.95
C LYS A 179 6.43 -27.54 -10.30
N LEU A 180 5.87 -27.37 -9.10
CA LEU A 180 5.83 -26.10 -8.36
C LEU A 180 7.23 -25.54 -8.05
N PRO A 181 8.21 -26.34 -7.57
CA PRO A 181 9.56 -25.82 -7.34
C PRO A 181 10.24 -25.31 -8.63
N GLN A 182 10.04 -26.00 -9.75
CA GLN A 182 10.58 -25.60 -11.06
C GLN A 182 9.93 -24.31 -11.53
N LEU A 183 8.61 -24.17 -11.35
CA LEU A 183 7.87 -22.94 -11.65
C LEU A 183 8.39 -21.77 -10.82
N LEU A 184 8.56 -21.96 -9.51
CA LEU A 184 9.11 -20.96 -8.60
C LEU A 184 10.49 -20.48 -9.07
N TYR A 185 11.43 -21.40 -9.30
CA TYR A 185 12.76 -21.01 -9.76
C TYR A 185 12.76 -20.42 -11.17
N CYS A 186 11.90 -20.87 -12.08
CA CYS A 186 11.74 -20.27 -13.39
C CYS A 186 11.37 -18.79 -13.28
N ILE A 187 10.36 -18.46 -12.45
CA ILE A 187 9.93 -17.08 -12.22
C ILE A 187 11.03 -16.29 -11.49
N ARG A 188 11.79 -16.89 -10.57
CA ARG A 188 12.94 -16.23 -9.93
C ARG A 188 14.03 -15.84 -10.92
N VAL A 189 14.34 -16.68 -11.90
CA VAL A 189 15.28 -16.32 -12.97
C VAL A 189 14.71 -15.18 -13.80
N MET A 190 13.44 -15.24 -14.19
CA MET A 190 12.78 -14.15 -14.93
C MET A 190 12.79 -12.83 -14.14
N ARG A 191 12.50 -12.88 -12.83
CA ARG A 191 12.58 -11.74 -11.91
C ARG A 191 13.99 -11.16 -11.84
N ALA A 192 15.00 -12.01 -11.71
CA ALA A 192 16.40 -11.59 -11.66
C ALA A 192 16.82 -10.87 -12.96
N MET A 193 16.40 -11.39 -14.11
CA MET A 193 16.67 -10.76 -15.40
C MET A 193 15.91 -9.43 -15.59
N ALA A 194 14.63 -9.36 -15.21
CA ALA A 194 13.84 -8.14 -15.30
C ALA A 194 14.39 -7.02 -14.39
N ARG A 195 14.97 -7.38 -13.24
CA ARG A 195 15.60 -6.46 -12.29
C ARG A 195 16.85 -5.75 -12.80
N LEU A 196 17.50 -6.28 -13.84
CA LEU A 196 18.63 -5.60 -14.47
C LEU A 196 18.22 -4.28 -15.12
N GLN A 197 16.93 -4.10 -15.44
CA GLN A 197 16.42 -2.93 -16.17
C GLN A 197 17.14 -2.72 -17.53
N ASP A 198 17.64 -3.81 -18.12
CA ASP A 198 18.22 -3.79 -19.46
C ASP A 198 17.11 -3.71 -20.52
N SER A 199 17.16 -2.66 -21.33
CA SER A 199 16.14 -2.39 -22.35
C SER A 199 15.96 -3.52 -23.36
N SER A 200 17.04 -4.20 -23.77
CA SER A 200 17.00 -5.26 -24.78
C SER A 200 16.38 -6.53 -24.24
N ILE A 201 16.72 -6.91 -23.01
CA ILE A 201 16.19 -8.09 -22.33
C ILE A 201 14.71 -7.87 -22.03
N ALA A 202 14.35 -6.70 -21.47
CA ALA A 202 12.97 -6.39 -21.13
C ALA A 202 12.07 -6.28 -22.38
N GLN A 203 12.60 -5.75 -23.49
CA GLN A 203 11.87 -5.72 -24.76
C GLN A 203 11.62 -7.13 -25.29
N ASP A 204 12.63 -7.99 -25.32
CA ASP A 204 12.51 -9.38 -25.76
C ASP A 204 11.52 -10.18 -24.87
N MET A 205 11.54 -9.98 -23.55
CA MET A 205 10.55 -10.55 -22.64
C MET A 205 9.12 -10.10 -22.99
N CYS A 206 8.95 -8.82 -23.29
CA CYS A 206 7.66 -8.23 -23.64
C CYS A 206 7.14 -8.77 -24.98
N ASP A 207 7.98 -8.76 -26.01
CA ASP A 207 7.67 -9.23 -27.37
C ASP A 207 7.26 -10.72 -27.38
N GLN A 208 7.84 -11.53 -26.48
CA GLN A 208 7.47 -12.93 -26.32
C GLN A 208 6.22 -13.17 -25.46
N GLY A 209 5.54 -12.10 -25.02
CA GLY A 209 4.25 -12.18 -24.31
C GLY A 209 4.34 -12.49 -22.82
N THR A 210 5.49 -12.23 -22.18
CA THR A 210 5.70 -12.53 -20.75
C THR A 210 4.63 -11.92 -19.83
N ILE A 211 4.24 -10.66 -20.09
CA ILE A 211 3.23 -9.95 -19.28
C ILE A 211 1.91 -10.73 -19.26
N GLY A 212 1.41 -11.12 -20.44
CA GLY A 212 0.17 -11.89 -20.56
C GLY A 212 0.26 -13.27 -19.90
N GLN A 213 1.39 -13.96 -20.02
CA GLN A 213 1.59 -15.26 -19.37
C GLN A 213 1.59 -15.16 -17.84
N LEU A 214 2.29 -14.16 -17.27
CA LEU A 214 2.31 -13.92 -15.83
C LEU A 214 0.94 -13.47 -15.31
N LEU A 215 0.20 -12.64 -16.05
CA LEU A 215 -1.18 -12.30 -15.69
C LEU A 215 -2.11 -13.52 -15.74
N GLY A 216 -1.91 -14.40 -16.72
CA GLY A 216 -2.63 -15.67 -16.83
C GLY A 216 -2.39 -16.58 -15.63
N LEU A 217 -1.14 -16.66 -15.15
CA LEU A 217 -0.76 -17.37 -13.93
C LEU A 217 -1.49 -16.83 -12.69
N MET A 218 -1.66 -15.50 -12.61
CA MET A 218 -2.34 -14.82 -11.49
C MET A 218 -3.87 -14.92 -11.56
N SER A 219 -4.44 -15.00 -12.77
CA SER A 219 -5.89 -14.82 -13.01
C SER A 219 -6.71 -16.12 -13.11
N GLY A 220 -6.08 -17.29 -13.09
CA GLY A 220 -6.80 -18.57 -13.11
C GLY A 220 -5.89 -19.77 -12.88
N SER A 221 -6.26 -20.71 -12.01
CA SER A 221 -7.32 -21.70 -12.27
C SER A 221 -8.68 -21.12 -12.72
N ARG A 222 -8.82 -20.85 -14.02
CA ARG A 222 -10.14 -20.73 -14.67
C ARG A 222 -10.70 -22.14 -14.90
N SER A 223 -11.84 -22.48 -14.29
CA SER A 223 -12.68 -23.55 -14.83
C SER A 223 -13.27 -23.10 -16.16
N ARG A 224 -13.39 -24.04 -17.10
CA ARG A 224 -13.97 -23.81 -18.43
C ARG A 224 -15.49 -23.67 -18.39
N ASP A 225 -16.08 -23.93 -17.23
CA ASP A 225 -17.49 -23.74 -16.92
C ASP A 225 -17.56 -22.49 -16.05
N GLY A 226 -18.23 -21.43 -16.54
CA GLY A 226 -18.29 -20.09 -15.97
C GLY A 226 -19.01 -19.97 -14.62
N GLU A 227 -18.77 -20.89 -13.69
CA GLU A 227 -19.08 -20.71 -12.28
C GLU A 227 -17.92 -19.97 -11.62
N LEU A 228 -18.22 -18.75 -11.15
CA LEU A 228 -17.42 -18.07 -10.15
C LEU A 228 -17.44 -18.95 -8.89
N VAL A 229 -16.39 -19.73 -8.67
CA VAL A 229 -16.11 -20.26 -7.34
C VAL A 229 -15.78 -19.05 -6.49
N ASP A 230 -16.78 -18.59 -5.75
CA ASP A 230 -16.66 -17.62 -4.69
C ASP A 230 -15.64 -18.15 -3.66
N GLY A 231 -14.48 -17.52 -3.66
CA GLY A 231 -13.29 -17.94 -2.96
C GLY A 231 -12.13 -17.17 -3.57
N GLY A 232 -11.61 -16.18 -2.84
CA GLY A 232 -10.46 -15.37 -3.24
C GLY A 232 -9.25 -16.21 -3.69
N PRO A 233 -8.18 -15.58 -4.19
CA PRO A 233 -7.11 -16.25 -4.94
C PRO A 233 -6.71 -17.57 -4.26
N GLY A 234 -7.13 -18.68 -4.87
CA GLY A 234 -7.06 -20.00 -4.26
C GLY A 234 -5.61 -20.50 -4.22
N PHE A 235 -4.83 -20.04 -3.24
CA PHE A 235 -3.42 -20.36 -3.08
C PHE A 235 -3.00 -20.19 -1.60
N THR A 236 -3.34 -21.18 -0.77
CA THR A 236 -3.06 -21.18 0.68
C THR A 236 -1.64 -21.65 1.03
N ASP A 237 -0.87 -22.13 0.05
CA ASP A 237 0.47 -22.67 0.27
C ASP A 237 1.55 -21.58 0.10
N VAL A 238 2.58 -21.61 0.95
CA VAL A 238 3.66 -20.62 1.01
C VAL A 238 4.37 -20.50 -0.34
N VAL A 239 4.63 -21.63 -1.01
CA VAL A 239 5.29 -21.67 -2.32
C VAL A 239 4.45 -20.96 -3.38
N SER A 240 3.13 -21.08 -3.31
CA SER A 240 2.23 -20.41 -4.25
C SER A 240 2.22 -18.89 -4.04
N LEU A 241 2.29 -18.44 -2.79
CA LEU A 241 2.42 -17.00 -2.46
C LEU A 241 3.76 -16.44 -2.93
N GLU A 242 4.84 -17.20 -2.81
CA GLU A 242 6.16 -16.81 -3.32
C GLU A 242 6.14 -16.68 -4.85
N ILE A 243 5.52 -17.63 -5.57
CA ILE A 243 5.33 -17.57 -7.02
C ILE A 243 4.58 -16.30 -7.43
N GLN A 244 3.49 -15.97 -6.74
CA GLN A 244 2.70 -14.76 -7.02
C GLN A 244 3.48 -13.49 -6.75
N THR A 245 4.20 -13.45 -5.63
CA THR A 245 5.06 -12.31 -5.26
C THR A 245 6.16 -12.10 -6.31
N ASP A 246 6.83 -13.18 -6.72
CA ASP A 246 7.88 -13.11 -7.75
C ASP A 246 7.33 -12.69 -9.12
N ALA A 247 6.12 -13.15 -9.48
CA ALA A 247 5.43 -12.76 -10.70
C ALA A 247 5.06 -11.27 -10.69
N LEU A 248 4.47 -10.76 -9.60
CA LEU A 248 4.14 -9.35 -9.45
C LEU A 248 5.38 -8.46 -9.54
N LEU A 249 6.47 -8.81 -8.84
CA LEU A 249 7.70 -8.03 -8.89
C LEU A 249 8.38 -8.07 -10.26
N THR A 250 8.21 -9.16 -11.01
CA THR A 250 8.63 -9.23 -12.41
C THR A 250 7.79 -8.30 -13.28
N LEU A 251 6.47 -8.31 -13.12
CA LEU A 251 5.56 -7.39 -13.82
C LEU A 251 5.86 -5.92 -13.50
N SER A 252 6.07 -5.57 -12.23
CA SER A 252 6.50 -4.23 -11.81
C SER A 252 7.77 -3.80 -12.54
N SER A 253 8.79 -4.66 -12.50
CA SER A 253 10.09 -4.38 -13.13
C SER A 253 9.96 -4.16 -14.64
N LEU A 254 9.09 -4.91 -15.32
CA LEU A 254 8.86 -4.77 -16.76
C LEU A 254 8.10 -3.49 -17.12
N CYS A 255 7.13 -3.07 -16.29
CA CYS A 255 6.22 -1.96 -16.60
C CYS A 255 6.70 -0.59 -16.11
N GLN A 256 7.61 -0.52 -15.13
CA GLN A 256 7.98 0.70 -14.39
C GLN A 256 8.16 1.96 -15.27
N THR A 257 8.85 1.83 -16.40
CA THR A 257 9.26 2.96 -17.26
C THR A 257 8.54 3.04 -18.61
N ASP A 258 7.70 2.05 -18.95
CA ASP A 258 7.17 1.89 -20.30
C ASP A 258 5.63 1.85 -20.31
N VAL A 259 5.03 2.91 -20.87
CA VAL A 259 3.58 3.07 -20.95
C VAL A 259 2.92 1.96 -21.78
N HIS A 260 3.55 1.50 -22.86
CA HIS A 260 2.99 0.43 -23.69
C HIS A 260 2.87 -0.88 -22.88
N ARG A 261 3.84 -1.17 -22.02
CA ARG A 261 3.79 -2.34 -21.13
C ARG A 261 2.72 -2.20 -20.06
N LYS A 262 2.46 -0.98 -19.56
CA LYS A 262 1.32 -0.69 -18.67
C LYS A 262 -0.03 -0.88 -19.38
N GLU A 263 -0.12 -0.55 -20.67
CA GLU A 263 -1.32 -0.84 -21.48
C GLU A 263 -1.53 -2.35 -21.68
N LEU A 264 -0.45 -3.11 -21.90
CA LEU A 264 -0.50 -4.58 -21.98
C LEU A 264 -0.90 -5.22 -20.64
N PHE A 265 -0.48 -4.63 -19.52
CA PHE A 265 -0.94 -5.03 -18.19
C PHE A 265 -2.46 -4.80 -18.06
N GLY A 266 -2.90 -3.60 -18.43
CA GLY A 266 -4.29 -3.26 -18.74
C GLY A 266 -5.32 -3.66 -17.68
N ARG A 267 -6.56 -3.88 -18.13
CA ARG A 267 -7.70 -4.17 -17.26
C ARG A 267 -7.51 -5.43 -16.43
N ASP A 268 -7.03 -6.50 -17.04
CA ASP A 268 -6.92 -7.80 -16.37
C ASP A 268 -5.93 -7.74 -15.19
N GLY A 269 -4.79 -7.07 -15.39
CA GLY A 269 -3.83 -6.82 -14.34
C GLY A 269 -4.39 -5.92 -13.23
N THR A 270 -5.03 -4.80 -13.59
CA THR A 270 -5.60 -3.87 -12.61
C THR A 270 -6.67 -4.52 -11.74
N VAL A 271 -7.59 -5.29 -12.33
CA VAL A 271 -8.65 -6.01 -11.60
C VAL A 271 -8.07 -7.13 -10.72
N MET A 272 -6.95 -7.73 -11.13
CA MET A 272 -6.24 -8.70 -10.30
C MET A 272 -5.63 -8.02 -9.07
N LEU A 273 -5.00 -6.86 -9.22
CA LEU A 273 -4.44 -6.11 -8.09
C LEU A 273 -5.51 -5.68 -7.08
N THR A 274 -6.66 -5.18 -7.54
CA THR A 274 -7.73 -4.77 -6.62
C THR A 274 -8.25 -5.93 -5.78
N LYS A 275 -8.30 -7.16 -6.32
CA LYS A 275 -8.65 -8.36 -5.53
C LYS A 275 -7.63 -8.65 -4.42
N ILE A 276 -6.33 -8.51 -4.71
CA ILE A 276 -5.27 -8.73 -3.69
C ILE A 276 -5.34 -7.64 -2.62
N LEU A 277 -5.47 -6.38 -3.02
CA LEU A 277 -5.55 -5.24 -2.09
C LEU A 277 -6.82 -5.29 -1.23
N HIS A 278 -7.95 -5.73 -1.79
CA HIS A 278 -9.19 -5.93 -1.03
C HIS A 278 -9.05 -6.98 0.07
N ALA A 279 -8.31 -8.08 -0.19
CA ALA A 279 -7.97 -9.05 0.85
C ALA A 279 -6.85 -8.56 1.78
N GLY A 280 -6.15 -7.49 1.42
CA GLY A 280 -4.94 -6.99 2.05
C GLY A 280 -5.04 -6.77 3.56
N PRO A 281 -6.09 -6.10 4.09
CA PRO A 281 -6.24 -5.90 5.53
C PRO A 281 -6.30 -7.19 6.35
N HIS A 282 -6.77 -8.29 5.76
CA HIS A 282 -6.76 -9.62 6.40
C HIS A 282 -5.45 -10.38 6.17
N LEU A 283 -4.79 -10.16 5.02
CA LEU A 283 -3.55 -10.82 4.64
C LEU A 283 -2.32 -10.27 5.39
N MET A 284 -2.25 -8.96 5.60
CA MET A 284 -1.14 -8.30 6.27
C MET A 284 -0.79 -8.90 7.65
N PRO A 285 -1.75 -9.13 8.57
CA PRO A 285 -1.46 -9.76 9.87
C PRO A 285 -1.32 -11.29 9.81
N ALA A 286 -1.65 -11.94 8.69
CA ALA A 286 -1.70 -13.41 8.60
C ALA A 286 -0.31 -14.09 8.49
N GLY A 287 0.74 -13.33 8.16
CA GLY A 287 2.13 -13.82 8.15
C GLY A 287 3.00 -13.17 7.07
N LEU A 288 4.32 -13.41 7.14
CA LEU A 288 5.29 -12.79 6.24
C LEU A 288 5.00 -13.03 4.74
N PRO A 289 4.70 -14.25 4.26
CA PRO A 289 4.43 -14.47 2.84
C PRO A 289 3.22 -13.67 2.32
N HIS A 290 2.18 -13.53 3.15
CA HIS A 290 1.00 -12.75 2.81
C HIS A 290 1.30 -11.25 2.78
N SER A 291 2.08 -10.75 3.74
CA SER A 291 2.50 -9.34 3.75
C SER A 291 3.36 -8.99 2.52
N HIS A 292 4.27 -9.88 2.10
CA HIS A 292 5.08 -9.69 0.90
C HIS A 292 4.23 -9.62 -0.37
N LEU A 293 3.18 -10.44 -0.47
CA LEU A 293 2.26 -10.39 -1.60
C LEU A 293 1.53 -9.05 -1.69
N VAL A 294 1.03 -8.54 -0.56
CA VAL A 294 0.36 -7.23 -0.49
C VAL A 294 1.32 -6.09 -0.85
N ILE A 295 2.55 -6.13 -0.32
CA ILE A 295 3.59 -5.13 -0.65
C ILE A 295 3.93 -5.17 -2.14
N ALA A 296 4.10 -6.36 -2.72
CA ALA A 296 4.32 -6.53 -4.15
C ALA A 296 3.13 -6.05 -4.99
N ALA A 297 1.90 -6.17 -4.49
CA ALA A 297 0.72 -5.62 -5.15
C ALA A 297 0.69 -4.09 -5.12
N ILE A 298 1.07 -3.46 -3.99
CA ILE A 298 1.20 -1.99 -3.90
C ILE A 298 2.28 -1.49 -4.86
N ASP A 299 3.44 -2.15 -4.88
CA ASP A 299 4.53 -1.87 -5.83
C ASP A 299 4.08 -2.04 -7.30
N ALA A 300 3.28 -3.07 -7.59
CA ALA A 300 2.71 -3.27 -8.91
C ALA A 300 1.66 -2.22 -9.28
N VAL A 301 0.89 -1.68 -8.33
CA VAL A 301 0.05 -0.50 -8.62
C VAL A 301 0.94 0.66 -9.05
N TRP A 302 2.01 0.94 -8.31
CA TRP A 302 2.93 2.02 -8.65
C TRP A 302 3.55 1.83 -10.05
N CYS A 303 4.12 0.66 -10.30
CA CYS A 303 4.89 0.40 -11.51
C CYS A 303 4.02 0.10 -12.74
N CYS A 304 2.88 -0.58 -12.58
CA CYS A 304 2.08 -1.07 -13.70
C CYS A 304 0.82 -0.23 -13.98
N VAL A 305 0.27 0.47 -12.97
CA VAL A 305 -1.00 1.20 -13.11
C VAL A 305 -0.75 2.70 -13.23
N LEU A 306 0.01 3.30 -12.31
CA LEU A 306 0.22 4.74 -12.27
C LEU A 306 0.99 5.25 -13.50
N GLY A 307 0.61 6.42 -14.00
CA GLY A 307 1.13 7.01 -15.24
C GLY A 307 0.48 6.47 -16.51
N CYS A 308 -0.48 5.52 -16.40
CA CYS A 308 -1.31 5.05 -17.49
C CYS A 308 -2.78 5.36 -17.19
N PHE A 309 -3.29 6.48 -17.74
CA PHE A 309 -4.63 6.99 -17.41
C PHE A 309 -5.75 5.96 -17.58
N SER A 310 -5.70 5.09 -18.59
CA SER A 310 -6.70 4.04 -18.76
C SER A 310 -6.68 3.01 -17.62
N SER A 311 -5.49 2.65 -17.14
CA SER A 311 -5.34 1.70 -16.04
C SER A 311 -5.68 2.34 -14.70
N GLU A 312 -5.32 3.61 -14.49
CA GLU A 312 -5.73 4.39 -13.32
C GLU A 312 -7.25 4.52 -13.23
N ASP A 313 -7.91 4.86 -14.34
CA ASP A 313 -9.37 4.96 -14.40
C ASP A 313 -10.04 3.66 -13.97
N ILE A 314 -9.57 2.52 -14.49
CA ILE A 314 -10.06 1.19 -14.10
C ILE A 314 -9.79 0.91 -12.62
N PHE A 315 -8.62 1.30 -12.11
CA PHE A 315 -8.26 1.10 -10.71
C PHE A 315 -9.20 1.88 -9.80
N LEU A 316 -9.48 3.14 -10.14
CA LEU A 316 -10.42 4.01 -9.43
C LEU A 316 -11.87 3.49 -9.51
N GLU A 317 -12.32 3.02 -10.68
CA GLU A 317 -13.64 2.39 -10.85
C GLU A 317 -13.83 1.14 -9.98
N HIS A 318 -12.74 0.43 -9.68
CA HIS A 318 -12.71 -0.73 -8.78
C HIS A 318 -12.33 -0.37 -7.34
N GLU A 319 -12.62 0.85 -6.90
CA GLU A 319 -12.41 1.34 -5.53
C GLU A 319 -10.94 1.32 -5.07
N GLY A 320 -9.99 1.29 -6.01
CA GLY A 320 -8.56 1.11 -5.70
C GLY A 320 -8.00 2.15 -4.72
N ALA A 321 -8.45 3.42 -4.80
CA ALA A 321 -8.08 4.46 -3.84
C ALA A 321 -8.57 4.13 -2.41
N PHE A 322 -9.76 3.55 -2.28
CA PHE A 322 -10.35 3.17 -0.99
C PHE A 322 -9.59 1.99 -0.39
N LEU A 323 -9.21 1.01 -1.21
CA LEU A 323 -8.41 -0.13 -0.77
C LEU A 323 -7.03 0.30 -0.24
N LEU A 324 -6.40 1.30 -0.86
CA LEU A 324 -5.14 1.87 -0.35
C LEU A 324 -5.33 2.56 1.01
N LEU A 325 -6.42 3.30 1.20
CA LEU A 325 -6.75 3.89 2.49
C LEU A 325 -7.08 2.83 3.56
N ASP A 326 -7.75 1.75 3.18
CA ASP A 326 -8.02 0.63 4.09
C ASP A 326 -6.74 -0.02 4.57
N LEU A 327 -5.74 -0.16 3.70
CA LEU A 327 -4.41 -0.67 4.06
C LEU A 327 -3.67 0.25 5.05
N LEU A 328 -3.84 1.57 4.94
CA LEU A 328 -3.24 2.52 5.89
C LEU A 328 -3.84 2.41 7.31
N GLN A 329 -5.04 1.85 7.46
CA GLN A 329 -5.63 1.59 8.79
C GLN A 329 -5.05 0.36 9.47
N VAL A 330 -4.39 -0.51 8.71
CA VAL A 330 -3.80 -1.75 9.23
C VAL A 330 -2.47 -1.42 9.90
N PRO A 331 -2.22 -1.88 11.14
CA PRO A 331 -0.92 -1.76 11.77
C PRO A 331 0.14 -2.48 10.93
N CYS A 332 1.09 -1.73 10.38
CA CYS A 332 2.20 -2.27 9.60
C CYS A 332 3.46 -1.41 9.79
N THR A 333 4.56 -1.80 9.15
CA THR A 333 5.81 -1.04 9.29
C THR A 333 5.72 0.32 8.59
N HIS A 334 6.44 1.31 9.11
CA HIS A 334 6.52 2.65 8.54
C HIS A 334 6.84 2.64 7.02
N ALA A 335 7.67 1.69 6.57
CA ALA A 335 8.00 1.51 5.16
C ALA A 335 6.78 1.18 4.27
N VAL A 336 5.83 0.38 4.76
CA VAL A 336 4.62 0.01 4.01
C VAL A 336 3.64 1.18 3.96
N HIS A 337 3.46 1.91 5.06
CA HIS A 337 2.69 3.16 5.04
C HIS A 337 3.30 4.19 4.09
N SER A 338 4.61 4.38 4.13
CA SER A 338 5.34 5.29 3.25
C SER A 338 5.15 4.93 1.77
N LEU A 339 5.26 3.65 1.41
CA LEU A 339 4.99 3.16 0.07
C LEU A 339 3.53 3.43 -0.36
N THR A 340 2.57 3.08 0.50
CA THR A 340 1.14 3.25 0.23
C THR A 340 0.76 4.72 0.04
N LEU A 341 1.29 5.61 0.89
CA LEU A 341 1.12 7.06 0.76
C LEU A 341 1.76 7.59 -0.52
N SER A 342 2.89 7.04 -0.96
CA SER A 342 3.53 7.45 -2.22
C SER A 342 2.66 7.10 -3.42
N VAL A 343 2.08 5.90 -3.43
CA VAL A 343 1.10 5.48 -4.45
C VAL A 343 -0.14 6.39 -4.44
N LEU A 344 -0.66 6.73 -3.27
CA LEU A 344 -1.79 7.66 -3.15
C LEU A 344 -1.45 9.07 -3.64
N VAL A 345 -0.26 9.58 -3.33
CA VAL A 345 0.21 10.88 -3.83
C VAL A 345 0.13 10.92 -5.34
N GLU A 346 0.75 9.97 -6.03
CA GLU A 346 0.75 9.94 -7.50
C GLU A 346 -0.64 9.66 -8.08
N LEU A 347 -1.44 8.76 -7.48
CA LEU A 347 -2.81 8.48 -7.92
C LEU A 347 -3.71 9.72 -7.90
N LEU A 348 -3.49 10.63 -6.94
CA LEU A 348 -4.26 11.88 -6.81
C LEU A 348 -3.92 12.92 -7.90
N ASP A 349 -2.92 12.69 -8.75
CA ASP A 349 -2.76 13.49 -9.97
C ASP A 349 -3.88 13.22 -10.99
N ASN A 350 -4.57 12.08 -10.88
CA ASN A 350 -5.74 11.81 -11.69
C ASN A 350 -6.96 12.60 -11.16
N PRO A 351 -7.58 13.47 -11.98
CA PRO A 351 -8.70 14.31 -11.52
C PRO A 351 -9.93 13.51 -11.07
N LYS A 352 -10.06 12.24 -11.50
CA LYS A 352 -11.15 11.36 -11.06
C LYS A 352 -10.95 10.82 -9.65
N ALA A 353 -9.74 10.91 -9.09
CA ALA A 353 -9.42 10.43 -7.73
C ALA A 353 -10.05 11.27 -6.61
N SER A 354 -10.75 12.37 -6.92
CA SER A 354 -11.41 13.25 -5.94
C SER A 354 -12.42 12.54 -5.03
N HIS A 355 -12.97 11.39 -5.47
CA HIS A 355 -13.87 10.57 -4.68
C HIS A 355 -13.21 9.97 -3.43
N VAL A 356 -11.88 10.10 -3.26
CA VAL A 356 -11.16 9.75 -2.02
C VAL A 356 -11.81 10.34 -0.76
N LEU A 357 -12.44 11.53 -0.86
CA LEU A 357 -13.16 12.18 0.24
C LEU A 357 -14.48 11.48 0.63
N ALA A 358 -15.02 10.64 -0.26
CA ALA A 358 -16.20 9.83 0.00
C ALA A 358 -15.87 8.52 0.74
N TRP A 359 -14.58 8.19 0.90
CA TRP A 359 -14.16 7.00 1.64
C TRP A 359 -14.62 7.04 3.10
N ARG A 360 -15.01 5.88 3.62
CA ARG A 360 -15.44 5.68 5.01
C ARG A 360 -14.75 4.44 5.56
N GLY A 361 -13.76 4.68 6.42
CA GLY A 361 -12.93 3.66 7.03
C GLY A 361 -13.48 3.07 8.32
N TRP A 362 -12.81 2.01 8.76
CA TRP A 362 -13.08 1.22 9.95
C TRP A 362 -11.81 1.09 10.79
N GLY A 363 -11.94 0.98 12.11
CA GLY A 363 -10.79 0.81 13.03
C GLY A 363 -10.49 2.05 13.85
N ARG A 364 -9.23 2.28 14.22
CA ARG A 364 -8.82 3.19 15.33
C ARG A 364 -9.44 4.59 15.30
N VAL A 365 -9.52 5.23 14.12
CA VAL A 365 -10.10 6.57 13.98
C VAL A 365 -11.63 6.53 14.08
N ALA A 366 -12.25 5.48 13.54
CA ALA A 366 -13.70 5.29 13.60
C ALA A 366 -14.15 4.90 15.04
N GLU A 367 -13.36 4.09 15.74
CA GLU A 367 -13.62 3.70 17.13
C GLU A 367 -13.53 4.90 18.09
N ALA A 368 -12.51 5.73 17.94
CA ALA A 368 -12.39 6.98 18.71
C ALA A 368 -13.62 7.87 18.50
N ARG A 369 -14.11 7.99 17.26
CA ARG A 369 -15.32 8.77 16.96
C ARG A 369 -16.61 8.19 17.49
N ALA A 370 -16.74 6.86 17.50
CA ALA A 370 -17.89 6.21 18.10
C ALA A 370 -18.00 6.53 19.61
N ALA A 371 -16.86 6.73 20.28
CA ALA A 371 -16.83 7.17 21.68
C ALA A 371 -17.29 8.63 21.85
N ASP A 372 -17.04 9.49 20.85
CA ASP A 372 -17.45 10.91 20.83
C ASP A 372 -18.93 11.11 20.44
N GLY A 373 -19.75 10.05 20.42
CA GLY A 373 -21.18 10.13 20.16
C GLY A 373 -21.57 10.17 18.67
N ALA A 374 -20.60 10.06 17.75
CA ALA A 374 -20.90 9.87 16.33
C ALA A 374 -21.55 8.50 16.10
N GLY A 375 -22.64 8.45 15.34
CA GLY A 375 -23.35 7.20 15.08
C GLY A 375 -22.46 6.20 14.31
N PRO A 376 -22.74 4.88 14.41
CA PRO A 376 -21.95 3.82 13.74
C PRO A 376 -21.93 3.89 12.20
N ARG A 377 -22.57 4.89 11.59
CA ARG A 377 -22.66 5.10 10.14
C ARG A 377 -21.64 6.10 9.58
N ASP A 378 -20.96 6.88 10.43
CA ASP A 378 -20.16 8.01 9.92
C ASP A 378 -18.71 7.67 9.60
N GLY A 379 -18.18 6.53 10.06
CA GLY A 379 -16.86 5.99 9.70
C GLY A 379 -15.67 6.96 9.91
N ALA A 380 -14.45 6.47 9.69
CA ALA A 380 -13.29 7.36 9.58
C ALA A 380 -13.30 8.03 8.20
N THR A 381 -13.03 9.34 8.12
CA THR A 381 -12.85 10.03 6.82
C THR A 381 -11.38 10.01 6.42
N ALA A 382 -11.08 10.07 5.11
CA ALA A 382 -9.71 10.03 4.63
C ALA A 382 -8.84 11.17 5.22
N PRO A 383 -9.31 12.43 5.30
CA PRO A 383 -8.58 13.49 5.99
C PRO A 383 -8.27 13.18 7.46
N ALA A 384 -9.25 12.63 8.20
CA ALA A 384 -9.05 12.28 9.61
C ALA A 384 -8.02 11.15 9.79
N LEU A 385 -8.02 10.15 8.89
CA LEU A 385 -6.99 9.09 8.90
C LEU A 385 -5.58 9.67 8.66
N LEU A 386 -5.43 10.55 7.67
CA LEU A 386 -4.15 11.18 7.35
C LEU A 386 -3.62 12.05 8.50
N LEU A 387 -4.50 12.77 9.19
CA LEU A 387 -4.13 13.57 10.37
C LEU A 387 -3.82 12.69 11.59
N CYS A 388 -4.47 11.54 11.72
CA CYS A 388 -4.09 10.54 12.71
C CYS A 388 -2.67 10.00 12.47
N LEU A 389 -2.35 9.63 11.23
CA LEU A 389 -1.01 9.19 10.83
C LEU A 389 0.04 10.28 11.06
N TRP A 390 -0.30 11.53 10.79
CA TRP A 390 0.57 12.67 11.09
C TRP A 390 0.92 12.76 12.58
N ARG A 391 -0.08 12.67 13.45
CA ARG A 391 0.11 12.74 14.91
C ARG A 391 0.89 11.53 15.45
N GLU A 392 0.65 10.34 14.90
CA GLU A 392 1.44 9.14 15.25
C GLU A 392 2.94 9.37 14.98
N GLU A 393 3.26 9.92 13.81
CA GLU A 393 4.63 10.28 13.44
C GLU A 393 5.21 11.39 14.35
N GLU A 394 4.42 12.38 14.76
CA GLU A 394 4.85 13.39 15.75
C GLU A 394 5.22 12.78 17.10
N VAL A 395 4.44 11.80 17.54
CA VAL A 395 4.72 11.08 18.79
C VAL A 395 5.97 10.21 18.66
N GLU A 396 6.14 9.49 17.54
CA GLU A 396 7.32 8.66 17.28
C GLU A 396 8.61 9.48 17.20
N LEU A 397 8.56 10.64 16.55
CA LEU A 397 9.70 11.56 16.45
C LEU A 397 9.93 12.37 17.74
N GLY A 398 8.98 12.40 18.68
CA GLY A 398 9.12 13.14 19.93
C GLY A 398 8.94 14.65 19.78
N VAL A 399 8.05 15.07 18.90
CA VAL A 399 7.72 16.49 18.69
C VAL A 399 6.86 17.00 19.86
N PRO A 400 7.27 18.08 20.55
CA PRO A 400 6.53 18.59 21.68
C PRO A 400 5.24 19.30 21.24
N ARG A 401 4.14 19.00 21.95
CA ARG A 401 2.80 19.55 21.70
C ARG A 401 2.17 19.99 23.02
N GLY A 402 1.36 21.05 22.97
CA GLY A 402 0.53 21.49 24.08
C GLY A 402 -0.71 20.60 24.25
N PRO A 403 -1.55 20.88 25.27
CA PRO A 403 -2.84 20.21 25.42
C PRO A 403 -3.69 20.33 24.15
N ARG A 404 -4.33 19.24 23.73
CA ARG A 404 -5.13 19.16 22.48
C ARG A 404 -4.32 19.41 21.19
N GLY A 405 -3.01 19.13 21.19
CA GLY A 405 -2.17 19.18 19.98
C GLY A 405 -1.76 20.58 19.53
N VAL A 406 -1.97 21.61 20.36
CA VAL A 406 -1.65 23.01 20.02
C VAL A 406 -0.14 23.23 19.96
N VAL A 407 0.31 24.10 19.06
CA VAL A 407 1.71 24.52 18.98
C VAL A 407 2.11 25.24 20.27
N LEU A 408 3.25 24.83 20.85
CA LEU A 408 3.77 25.47 22.06
C LEU A 408 4.31 26.88 21.76
N PRO A 409 4.08 27.85 22.66
CA PRO A 409 4.68 29.17 22.53
C PRO A 409 6.19 29.10 22.79
N GLY A 410 7.01 29.53 21.83
CA GLY A 410 8.47 29.55 21.98
C GLY A 410 9.22 29.91 20.71
N PRO A 411 10.55 30.01 20.77
CA PRO A 411 11.41 30.23 19.59
C PRO A 411 11.58 28.98 18.72
N GLN A 412 11.15 27.81 19.23
CA GLN A 412 11.25 26.52 18.55
C GLN A 412 10.17 26.38 17.48
N LEU A 413 10.54 25.82 16.34
CA LEU A 413 9.59 25.59 15.26
C LEU A 413 8.68 24.38 15.57
N PRO A 414 7.44 24.37 15.05
CA PRO A 414 6.45 23.36 15.43
C PRO A 414 6.82 21.92 15.08
N LEU A 415 7.73 21.68 14.14
CA LEU A 415 8.06 20.33 13.64
C LEU A 415 9.45 19.83 14.07
N VAL A 416 10.10 20.57 14.96
CA VAL A 416 11.41 20.18 15.52
C VAL A 416 11.18 19.25 16.70
N ASP A 417 11.81 18.08 16.67
CA ASP A 417 11.75 17.15 17.80
C ASP A 417 12.54 17.66 19.02
N ALA A 418 12.12 17.23 20.20
CA ALA A 418 12.72 17.69 21.46
C ALA A 418 14.20 17.30 21.58
N ALA A 419 14.60 16.14 21.03
CA ALA A 419 15.97 15.65 21.11
C ALA A 419 16.93 16.50 20.25
N ARG A 420 16.52 16.89 19.05
CA ARG A 420 17.26 17.77 18.13
C ARG A 420 17.38 19.18 18.66
N ALA A 421 16.33 19.69 19.33
CA ALA A 421 16.39 21.00 19.96
C ALA A 421 17.51 21.09 21.03
N GLU A 422 17.90 19.95 21.62
CA GLU A 422 18.96 19.86 22.64
C GLU A 422 20.33 19.45 22.08
N GLN A 423 20.40 18.98 20.82
CA GLN A 423 21.66 18.54 20.22
C GLN A 423 22.56 19.74 19.87
N PRO A 424 23.88 19.65 20.12
CA PRO A 424 24.81 20.68 19.67
C PRO A 424 24.84 20.71 18.14
N VAL A 425 24.89 21.91 17.59
CA VAL A 425 24.96 22.13 16.15
C VAL A 425 26.33 21.66 15.67
N VAL A 426 26.34 20.71 14.75
CA VAL A 426 27.57 20.22 14.12
C VAL A 426 27.61 20.77 12.70
N PRO A 427 28.59 21.63 12.34
CA PRO A 427 28.70 22.16 11.00
C PRO A 427 28.79 21.04 9.96
N VAL A 428 27.91 21.08 8.98
CA VAL A 428 27.81 20.07 7.93
C VAL A 428 28.72 20.46 6.77
N ALA A 429 29.44 19.49 6.19
CA ALA A 429 30.26 19.77 5.00
C ALA A 429 29.37 20.28 3.85
N GLY A 430 29.77 21.35 3.15
CA GLY A 430 28.93 22.09 2.20
C GLY A 430 28.39 21.35 0.95
N ARG A 431 28.50 20.02 0.89
CA ARG A 431 27.85 19.16 -0.13
C ARG A 431 26.76 18.26 0.44
N GLN A 432 26.55 18.24 1.75
CA GLN A 432 25.52 17.43 2.38
C GLN A 432 24.26 18.28 2.60
N PRO A 433 23.07 17.71 2.37
CA PRO A 433 21.81 18.39 2.71
C PRO A 433 21.73 18.63 4.22
N SER A 434 21.02 19.69 4.61
CA SER A 434 20.77 19.99 6.02
C SER A 434 19.89 18.91 6.66
N GLN A 435 19.88 18.83 7.99
CA GLN A 435 19.09 17.82 8.71
C GLN A 435 17.59 18.01 8.47
N ALA A 436 17.11 19.25 8.39
CA ALA A 436 15.72 19.56 8.02
C ALA A 436 15.35 19.00 6.63
N VAL A 437 16.28 18.99 5.67
CA VAL A 437 16.06 18.42 4.33
C VAL A 437 16.09 16.90 4.36
N LEU A 438 17.03 16.29 5.10
CA LEU A 438 17.09 14.83 5.27
C LEU A 438 15.79 14.30 5.90
N ASN A 439 15.28 14.99 6.91
CA ASN A 439 14.04 14.64 7.60
C ASN A 439 12.83 14.54 6.64
N ILE A 440 12.74 15.39 5.62
CA ILE A 440 11.68 15.32 4.59
C ILE A 440 11.67 13.97 3.86
N THR A 441 12.85 13.38 3.65
CA THR A 441 12.98 12.10 2.95
C THR A 441 12.70 10.89 3.83
N GLU A 442 12.79 11.05 5.15
CA GLU A 442 12.71 9.95 6.12
C GLU A 442 11.28 9.72 6.63
N ASN A 443 10.46 10.77 6.73
CA ASN A 443 9.10 10.67 7.30
C ASN A 443 7.97 10.72 6.25
N ASN A 444 6.75 10.52 6.74
CA ASN A 444 5.53 10.54 5.93
C ASN A 444 4.84 11.91 5.88
N TRP A 445 5.30 12.91 6.63
CA TRP A 445 4.67 14.23 6.69
C TRP A 445 4.61 14.90 5.32
N VAL A 446 5.70 14.87 4.54
CA VAL A 446 5.68 15.48 3.20
C VAL A 446 4.64 14.82 2.29
N LYS A 447 4.44 13.50 2.40
CA LYS A 447 3.46 12.77 1.59
C LYS A 447 2.05 13.16 2.00
N ILE A 448 1.78 13.24 3.30
CA ILE A 448 0.50 13.70 3.86
C ILE A 448 0.21 15.15 3.42
N TYR A 449 1.18 16.04 3.53
CA TYR A 449 1.08 17.42 3.07
C TYR A 449 0.76 17.53 1.57
N ILE A 450 1.44 16.72 0.73
CA ILE A 450 1.18 16.70 -0.72
C ILE A 450 -0.24 16.19 -0.99
N ILE A 451 -0.70 15.15 -0.27
CA ILE A 451 -2.08 14.67 -0.40
C ILE A 451 -3.07 15.80 -0.09
N PHE A 452 -2.90 16.51 1.03
CA PHE A 452 -3.73 17.67 1.39
C PHE A 452 -3.66 18.80 0.35
N SER A 453 -2.49 19.03 -0.23
CA SER A 453 -2.32 20.01 -1.30
C SER A 453 -3.09 19.66 -2.57
N LYS A 454 -3.36 18.36 -2.81
CA LYS A 454 -4.14 17.86 -3.95
C LYS A 454 -5.65 17.82 -3.67
N ILE A 455 -6.07 17.39 -2.48
CA ILE A 455 -7.50 17.32 -2.11
C ILE A 455 -8.07 18.67 -1.62
N GLY A 456 -7.20 19.59 -1.21
CA GLY A 456 -7.54 20.89 -0.63
C GLY A 456 -7.58 20.88 0.91
N PHE A 457 -7.41 22.07 1.50
CA PHE A 457 -7.43 22.27 2.96
C PHE A 457 -8.79 22.74 3.50
N GLN A 458 -9.77 23.01 2.64
CA GLN A 458 -11.06 23.59 3.00
C GLN A 458 -12.22 22.61 2.74
N GLY A 459 -13.29 22.70 3.55
CA GLY A 459 -14.51 21.91 3.35
C GLY A 459 -14.32 20.40 3.54
N LEU A 460 -13.32 20.00 4.32
CA LEU A 460 -13.00 18.59 4.54
C LEU A 460 -14.05 17.91 5.44
N PRO A 461 -14.55 16.72 5.08
CA PRO A 461 -15.62 16.07 5.81
C PRO A 461 -15.14 15.44 7.12
N GLY A 462 -15.97 15.60 8.16
CA GLY A 462 -15.85 14.86 9.42
C GLY A 462 -14.47 15.02 10.05
N LEU A 463 -14.07 16.24 10.37
CA LEU A 463 -12.86 16.53 11.15
C LEU A 463 -13.25 16.88 12.59
N SER A 464 -12.57 16.29 13.57
CA SER A 464 -12.71 16.72 14.97
C SER A 464 -12.00 18.07 15.21
N PRO A 465 -12.24 18.76 16.33
CA PRO A 465 -11.48 19.96 16.69
C PRO A 465 -9.96 19.70 16.74
N GLU A 466 -9.54 18.53 17.23
CA GLU A 466 -8.14 18.13 17.25
C GLU A 466 -7.57 17.90 15.84
N ASP A 467 -8.36 17.33 14.94
CA ASP A 467 -7.98 17.21 13.54
C ASP A 467 -7.81 18.58 12.88
N GLN A 468 -8.71 19.52 13.13
CA GLN A 468 -8.60 20.88 12.60
C GLN A 468 -7.37 21.62 13.16
N VAL A 469 -7.04 21.42 14.43
CA VAL A 469 -5.81 21.93 15.05
C VAL A 469 -4.57 21.36 14.36
N THR A 470 -4.57 20.06 14.08
CA THR A 470 -3.48 19.38 13.35
C THR A 470 -3.38 19.89 11.92
N LEU A 471 -4.52 20.05 11.23
CA LEU A 471 -4.59 20.52 9.85
C LEU A 471 -3.99 21.91 9.67
N ALA A 472 -4.16 22.81 10.64
CA ALA A 472 -3.53 24.13 10.63
C ALA A 472 -1.99 24.07 10.62
N ILE A 473 -1.42 23.01 11.21
CA ILE A 473 0.03 22.74 11.15
C ILE A 473 0.39 22.19 9.77
N VAL A 474 -0.36 21.20 9.27
CA VAL A 474 -0.11 20.57 7.96
C VAL A 474 -0.16 21.60 6.83
N GLU A 475 -1.13 22.51 6.83
CA GLU A 475 -1.26 23.57 5.82
C GLU A 475 0.01 24.45 5.71
N ARG A 476 0.74 24.60 6.82
CA ARG A 476 1.95 25.40 6.94
C ARG A 476 3.25 24.58 6.98
N TYR A 477 3.18 23.28 6.64
CA TYR A 477 4.33 22.37 6.68
C TYR A 477 5.57 22.91 5.96
N MET A 478 5.43 23.37 4.71
CA MET A 478 6.55 23.87 3.93
C MET A 478 7.11 25.17 4.49
N ASP A 479 6.26 26.05 5.03
CA ASP A 479 6.70 27.28 5.70
C ASP A 479 7.58 26.94 6.92
N PHE A 480 7.21 25.93 7.70
CA PHE A 480 8.00 25.45 8.84
C PHE A 480 9.31 24.80 8.39
N LYS A 481 9.30 23.96 7.35
CA LYS A 481 10.53 23.32 6.86
C LYS A 481 11.52 24.30 6.27
N VAL A 482 11.06 25.33 5.56
CA VAL A 482 11.92 26.44 5.13
C VAL A 482 12.50 27.13 6.37
N GLY A 483 11.67 27.43 7.37
CA GLY A 483 12.12 27.99 8.64
C GLY A 483 13.21 27.18 9.32
N GLU A 484 13.08 25.85 9.37
CA GLU A 484 14.06 24.94 9.97
C GLU A 484 15.42 25.05 9.26
N VAL A 485 15.43 25.03 7.91
CA VAL A 485 16.67 25.15 7.13
C VAL A 485 17.38 26.47 7.42
N TRP A 486 16.65 27.58 7.50
CA TRP A 486 17.25 28.88 7.81
C TRP A 486 17.78 28.97 9.24
N GLN A 487 17.09 28.36 10.22
CA GLN A 487 17.59 28.27 11.60
C GLN A 487 18.86 27.41 11.70
N GLU A 488 18.91 26.28 10.98
CA GLU A 488 20.09 25.43 10.87
C GLU A 488 21.28 26.21 10.29
N MET A 489 21.07 26.91 9.16
CA MET A 489 22.10 27.74 8.55
C MET A 489 22.62 28.84 9.49
N GLU A 490 21.72 29.56 10.18
CA GLU A 490 22.14 30.60 11.14
C GLU A 490 22.93 30.00 12.31
N ALA A 491 22.53 28.83 12.79
CA ALA A 491 23.21 28.14 13.87
C ALA A 491 24.60 27.62 13.46
N GLU A 492 24.74 27.08 12.25
CA GLU A 492 26.02 26.64 11.70
C GLU A 492 27.01 27.80 11.54
N LEU A 493 26.57 28.92 10.94
CA LEU A 493 27.40 30.12 10.80
C LEU A 493 27.91 30.63 12.15
N ARG A 494 27.07 30.57 13.18
CA ARG A 494 27.42 30.96 14.55
C ARG A 494 28.48 30.04 15.15
N GLU A 495 28.34 28.73 14.97
CA GLU A 495 29.29 27.73 15.47
C GLU A 495 30.65 27.81 14.75
N GLU A 496 30.66 28.07 13.45
CA GLU A 496 31.89 28.28 12.67
C GLU A 496 32.56 29.64 12.95
N GLY A 497 31.91 30.52 13.70
CA GLY A 497 32.39 31.89 13.96
C GLY A 497 32.34 32.79 12.72
N VAL A 498 31.54 32.43 11.72
CA VAL A 498 31.36 33.20 10.49
C VAL A 498 30.37 34.33 10.75
N ARG A 499 30.81 35.57 10.53
CA ARG A 499 29.95 36.75 10.63
C ARG A 499 29.31 37.03 9.27
N PRO A 500 27.97 36.94 9.14
CA PRO A 500 27.28 37.28 7.89
C PRO A 500 27.50 38.74 7.49
N THR A 501 27.46 39.03 6.20
CA THR A 501 27.47 40.43 5.73
C THR A 501 26.17 41.12 6.11
N THR A 502 26.13 42.46 6.07
CA THR A 502 24.91 43.21 6.44
C THR A 502 23.67 42.77 5.65
N PRO A 503 23.72 42.64 4.30
CA PRO A 503 22.59 42.11 3.55
C PRO A 503 22.16 40.69 3.97
N ASP A 504 23.11 39.79 4.23
CA ASP A 504 22.81 38.40 4.62
C ASP A 504 22.17 38.34 6.01
N ARG A 505 22.67 39.14 6.96
CA ARG A 505 22.08 39.25 8.30
C ARG A 505 20.66 39.81 8.23
N ASP A 506 20.44 40.87 7.44
CA ASP A 506 19.11 41.46 7.28
C ASP A 506 18.13 40.46 6.63
N ALA A 507 18.62 39.60 5.72
CA ALA A 507 17.84 38.51 5.14
C ALA A 507 17.50 37.43 6.19
N LEU A 508 18.47 36.97 6.98
CA LEU A 508 18.27 36.01 8.08
C LEU A 508 17.22 36.52 9.07
N GLU A 509 17.34 37.78 9.52
CA GLU A 509 16.39 38.42 10.44
C GLU A 509 14.99 38.54 9.82
N THR A 510 14.91 38.89 8.53
CA THR A 510 13.63 39.00 7.81
C THR A 510 12.91 37.66 7.73
N VAL A 511 13.64 36.59 7.38
CA VAL A 511 13.09 35.24 7.32
C VAL A 511 12.69 34.76 8.70
N ALA A 512 13.53 34.94 9.72
CA ALA A 512 13.21 34.56 11.09
C ALA A 512 11.92 35.24 11.59
N ARG A 513 11.74 36.53 11.30
CA ARG A 513 10.49 37.25 11.61
C ARG A 513 9.29 36.69 10.86
N ALA A 514 9.42 36.47 9.54
CA ALA A 514 8.32 35.92 8.74
C ALA A 514 7.90 34.53 9.25
N THR A 515 8.86 33.66 9.55
CA THR A 515 8.59 32.34 10.13
C THR A 515 7.90 32.45 11.49
N GLY A 516 8.35 33.37 12.36
CA GLY A 516 7.70 33.63 13.65
C GLY A 516 6.26 34.13 13.50
N GLU A 517 5.97 34.97 12.52
CA GLU A 517 4.62 35.43 12.20
C GLU A 517 3.71 34.29 11.72
N VAL A 518 4.23 33.34 10.95
CA VAL A 518 3.49 32.13 10.52
C VAL A 518 3.15 31.26 11.73
N VAL A 519 4.12 30.98 12.61
CA VAL A 519 3.90 30.20 13.85
C VAL A 519 2.84 30.88 14.73
N ALA A 520 2.95 32.19 14.94
CA ALA A 520 1.96 32.95 15.71
C ALA A 520 0.58 33.00 15.01
N GLY A 521 0.55 32.96 13.68
CA GLY A 521 -0.67 32.82 12.89
C GLY A 521 -1.36 31.48 13.15
N VAL A 522 -0.63 30.37 13.07
CA VAL A 522 -1.16 29.03 13.35
C VAL A 522 -1.65 28.91 14.79
N ALA A 523 -0.90 29.40 15.77
CA ALA A 523 -1.33 29.39 17.16
C ALA A 523 -2.65 30.16 17.38
N ARG A 524 -2.86 31.29 16.69
CA ARG A 524 -4.14 32.04 16.72
C ARG A 524 -5.29 31.25 16.09
N ILE A 525 -5.04 30.59 14.96
CA ILE A 525 -6.05 29.75 14.29
C ILE A 525 -6.44 28.58 15.21
N GLN A 526 -5.46 27.89 15.80
CA GLN A 526 -5.72 26.80 16.73
C GLN A 526 -6.50 27.26 17.96
N ALA A 527 -6.18 28.43 18.53
CA ALA A 527 -6.94 29.01 19.63
C ALA A 527 -8.40 29.30 19.25
N ALA A 528 -8.64 29.86 18.06
CA ALA A 528 -9.99 30.15 17.57
C ALA A 528 -10.81 28.87 17.35
N ILE A 529 -10.22 27.83 16.75
CA ILE A 529 -10.87 26.51 16.57
C ILE A 529 -11.33 25.94 17.91
N LEU A 530 -10.45 26.01 18.91
CA LEU A 530 -10.72 25.46 20.24
C LEU A 530 -11.75 26.28 21.03
N GLU A 531 -11.78 27.59 20.85
CA GLU A 531 -12.79 28.49 21.43
C GLU A 531 -14.17 28.23 20.80
N GLU A 532 -14.24 28.11 19.47
CA GLU A 532 -15.47 27.79 18.74
C GLU A 532 -16.03 26.42 19.15
N SER A 533 -15.18 25.39 19.25
CA SER A 533 -15.57 24.07 19.74
C SER A 533 -16.15 24.14 21.15
N GLN A 534 -15.50 24.88 22.06
CA GLN A 534 -15.94 25.00 23.44
C GLN A 534 -17.29 25.73 23.56
N GLU A 535 -17.51 26.78 22.76
CA GLU A 535 -18.79 27.47 22.72
C GLU A 535 -19.89 26.58 22.15
N GLN A 536 -19.60 25.77 21.13
CA GLN A 536 -20.54 24.81 20.58
C GLN A 536 -20.93 23.74 21.60
N GLU A 537 -19.95 23.15 22.31
CA GLU A 537 -20.19 22.18 23.39
C GLU A 537 -21.08 22.77 24.49
N LEU A 538 -20.84 24.01 24.89
CA LEU A 538 -21.65 24.72 25.89
C LEU A 538 -23.08 24.98 25.40
N GLN A 539 -23.24 25.28 24.10
CA GLN A 539 -24.55 25.46 23.49
C GLN A 539 -25.33 24.15 23.41
N ASP A 540 -24.68 23.06 23.03
CA ASP A 540 -25.28 21.72 22.96
C ASP A 540 -25.68 21.24 24.37
N GLU A 541 -24.82 21.47 25.37
CA GLU A 541 -25.14 21.19 26.77
C GLU A 541 -26.38 21.97 27.24
N ARG A 542 -26.47 23.28 26.91
CA ARG A 542 -27.65 24.11 27.24
C ARG A 542 -28.92 23.59 26.55
N GLN A 543 -28.82 23.18 25.29
CA GLN A 543 -29.95 22.61 24.55
C GLN A 543 -30.40 21.30 25.18
N PHE A 544 -29.46 20.41 25.52
CA PHE A 544 -29.75 19.16 26.20
C PHE A 544 -30.46 19.36 27.55
N TYR A 545 -29.99 20.30 28.38
CA TYR A 545 -30.67 20.65 29.63
C TYR A 545 -32.06 21.26 29.40
N ALA A 546 -32.24 22.05 28.34
CA ALA A 546 -33.54 22.59 27.98
C ALA A 546 -34.52 21.49 27.56
N GLU A 547 -34.05 20.47 26.82
CA GLU A 547 -34.84 19.30 26.45
C GLU A 547 -35.25 18.47 27.67
N ILE A 548 -34.31 18.18 28.59
CA ILE A 548 -34.63 17.48 29.85
C ILE A 548 -35.70 18.24 30.63
N LYS A 549 -35.54 19.57 30.75
CA LYS A 549 -36.49 20.42 31.46
C LYS A 549 -37.87 20.42 30.78
N ALA A 550 -37.91 20.49 29.46
CA ALA A 550 -39.15 20.43 28.69
C ALA A 550 -39.85 19.08 28.84
N ASN A 551 -39.11 17.97 28.78
CA ASN A 551 -39.62 16.63 28.99
C ASN A 551 -40.21 16.47 30.40
N HIS A 552 -39.50 16.96 31.43
CA HIS A 552 -40.00 16.94 32.80
C HIS A 552 -41.28 17.78 32.97
N GLN A 553 -41.34 18.97 32.36
CA GLN A 553 -42.55 19.80 32.36
C GLN A 553 -43.73 19.11 31.65
N GLN A 554 -43.46 18.40 30.55
CA GLN A 554 -44.48 17.62 29.86
C GLN A 554 -44.98 16.44 30.71
N GLU A 555 -44.09 15.73 31.40
CA GLU A 555 -44.46 14.67 32.35
C GLU A 555 -45.32 15.22 33.48
N GLU A 556 -44.93 16.34 34.11
CA GLU A 556 -45.74 16.99 35.14
C GLU A 556 -47.11 17.41 34.61
N ALA A 557 -47.16 18.00 33.42
CA ALA A 557 -48.41 18.42 32.79
C ALA A 557 -49.30 17.21 32.46
N ALA A 558 -48.73 16.10 32.02
CA ALA A 558 -49.43 14.85 31.80
C ALA A 558 -50.00 14.26 33.10
N ILE A 559 -49.22 14.26 34.19
CA ILE A 559 -49.67 13.84 35.52
C ILE A 559 -50.80 14.75 36.03
N LYS A 560 -50.67 16.07 35.90
CA LYS A 560 -51.71 17.04 36.28
C LYS A 560 -52.98 16.84 35.46
N SER A 561 -52.86 16.66 34.14
CA SER A 561 -53.98 16.39 33.23
C SER A 561 -54.67 15.07 33.57
N TRP A 562 -53.90 14.02 33.86
CA TRP A 562 -54.42 12.72 34.31
C TRP A 562 -55.15 12.83 35.65
N ASN A 563 -54.56 13.50 36.64
CA ASN A 563 -55.19 13.72 37.94
C ASN A 563 -56.48 14.54 37.83
N HIS A 564 -56.48 15.57 36.98
CA HIS A 564 -57.67 16.37 36.69
C HIS A 564 -58.76 15.53 36.01
N TYR A 565 -58.39 14.68 35.04
CA TYR A 565 -59.31 13.74 34.41
C TYR A 565 -59.92 12.77 35.43
N VAL A 566 -59.10 12.14 36.26
CA VAL A 566 -59.53 11.23 37.33
C VAL A 566 -60.49 11.95 38.28
N ALA A 567 -60.13 13.14 38.76
CA ALA A 567 -60.96 13.95 39.67
C ALA A 567 -62.32 14.32 39.04
N ARG A 568 -62.36 14.64 37.75
CA ARG A 568 -63.60 14.91 37.03
C ARG A 568 -64.52 13.68 36.93
N THR A 569 -63.95 12.47 36.91
CA THR A 569 -64.72 11.23 36.84
C THR A 569 -65.12 10.66 38.21
N SER A 570 -64.41 11.01 39.28
CA SER A 570 -64.61 10.45 40.63
C SER A 570 -65.21 11.42 41.66
N ASN A 571 -65.13 12.74 41.44
CA ASN A 571 -65.70 13.76 42.33
C ASN A 571 -66.84 14.54 41.64
N TYR A 572 -68.05 14.42 42.19
CA TYR A 572 -69.28 15.00 41.63
C TYR A 572 -69.30 16.54 41.61
N GLU A 573 -68.64 17.20 42.56
CA GLU A 573 -68.58 18.67 42.61
C GLU A 573 -67.69 19.25 41.52
N MET A 574 -66.49 18.66 41.33
CA MET A 574 -65.55 19.04 40.27
C MET A 574 -66.13 18.80 38.86
N LEU A 575 -66.95 17.77 38.68
CA LEU A 575 -67.65 17.52 37.41
C LEU A 575 -68.65 18.63 37.07
N LYS A 576 -69.44 19.09 38.06
CA LYS A 576 -70.40 20.19 37.88
C LYS A 576 -69.71 21.50 37.53
N GLU A 577 -68.57 21.77 38.13
CA GLU A 577 -67.78 22.97 37.88
C GLU A 577 -67.17 22.95 36.48
N ALA A 578 -66.53 21.85 36.08
CA ALA A 578 -66.03 21.66 34.72
C ALA A 578 -67.14 21.74 33.64
N GLN A 579 -68.35 21.24 33.94
CA GLN A 579 -69.50 21.37 33.04
C GLN A 579 -69.96 22.83 32.88
N ARG A 580 -69.84 23.62 33.96
CA ARG A 580 -70.17 25.06 33.95
C ARG A 580 -69.12 25.85 33.17
N GLU A 581 -67.84 25.57 33.36
CA GLU A 581 -66.73 26.17 32.62
C GLU A 581 -66.79 25.84 31.12
N LEU A 582 -67.10 24.58 30.77
CA LEU A 582 -67.28 24.19 29.37
C LEU A 582 -68.45 24.96 28.75
N LYS A 583 -69.55 25.14 29.48
CA LYS A 583 -70.70 25.93 29.01
C LYS A 583 -70.34 27.40 28.81
N GLN A 584 -69.56 27.98 29.72
CA GLN A 584 -69.02 29.35 29.59
C GLN A 584 -68.05 29.50 28.41
N SER A 585 -67.17 28.51 28.18
CA SER A 585 -66.25 28.48 27.05
C SER A 585 -67.00 28.36 25.72
N ILE A 586 -68.04 27.52 25.66
CA ILE A 586 -68.93 27.43 24.50
C ILE A 586 -69.66 28.75 24.25
N ASP A 587 -70.15 29.40 25.30
CA ASP A 587 -70.85 30.67 25.21
C ASP A 587 -69.91 31.82 24.81
N SER A 588 -68.64 31.80 25.23
CA SER A 588 -67.62 32.80 24.83
C SER A 588 -66.99 32.55 23.46
N SER A 589 -67.01 31.30 22.97
CA SER A 589 -66.56 30.92 21.63
C SER A 589 -67.61 31.20 20.55
N ARG A 590 -68.84 31.56 20.93
CA ARG A 590 -69.88 31.98 19.97
C ARG A 590 -69.51 33.36 19.41
N PRO A 591 -69.42 33.52 18.08
CA PRO A 591 -69.21 34.85 17.51
C PRO A 591 -70.39 35.75 17.91
N GLY A 592 -70.08 36.91 18.49
CA GLY A 592 -71.09 37.92 18.81
C GLY A 592 -71.79 38.38 17.53
N GLU A 593 -73.12 38.33 17.53
CA GLU A 593 -73.96 39.00 16.53
C GLU A 593 -73.78 40.52 16.70
N ASP A 594 -72.76 41.07 16.04
CA ASP A 594 -72.67 42.45 15.52
C ASP A 594 -71.20 42.88 15.36
N GLN A 595 -70.53 42.36 14.32
CA GLN A 595 -69.43 43.07 13.66
C GLN A 595 -69.55 42.89 12.14
N PRO A 596 -69.41 43.96 11.33
CA PRO A 596 -69.37 43.84 9.88
C PRO A 596 -68.13 43.02 9.49
N GLY A 597 -68.34 41.89 8.82
CA GLY A 597 -67.30 40.92 8.52
C GLY A 597 -66.10 41.52 7.76
N PRO A 598 -64.89 40.94 7.91
CA PRO A 598 -63.71 41.41 7.20
C PRO A 598 -63.89 41.22 5.69
N LYS A 599 -63.58 42.27 4.91
CA LYS A 599 -63.56 42.19 3.45
C LYS A 599 -62.62 41.07 3.00
N PRO A 600 -63.06 40.14 2.13
CA PRO A 600 -62.17 39.13 1.58
C PRO A 600 -61.10 39.82 0.71
N HIS A 601 -59.85 39.43 0.89
CA HIS A 601 -58.74 39.84 0.05
C HIS A 601 -58.84 39.11 -1.30
N SER A 602 -58.76 39.86 -2.40
CA SER A 602 -58.70 39.28 -3.75
C SER A 602 -57.36 38.57 -3.93
N THR A 603 -57.39 37.29 -4.27
CA THR A 603 -56.20 36.55 -4.69
C THR A 603 -55.77 37.06 -6.07
N THR A 604 -54.45 37.19 -6.28
CA THR A 604 -53.84 37.72 -7.52
C THR A 604 -53.64 36.66 -8.60
N VAL A 605 -54.16 35.44 -8.40
CA VAL A 605 -54.00 34.31 -9.33
C VAL A 605 -55.33 34.01 -10.01
N PRO A 606 -55.46 34.18 -11.34
CA PRO A 606 -56.67 33.86 -12.07
C PRO A 606 -56.88 32.34 -12.11
N GLY A 607 -58.03 31.85 -11.61
CA GLY A 607 -58.47 30.45 -11.81
C GLY A 607 -58.44 29.53 -10.58
N LEU A 608 -58.14 30.01 -9.37
CA LEU A 608 -58.25 29.18 -8.17
C LEU A 608 -59.71 29.13 -7.68
N THR A 609 -60.43 28.06 -8.00
CA THR A 609 -61.74 27.75 -7.39
C THR A 609 -61.53 27.04 -6.06
N THR A 610 -61.88 27.68 -4.96
CA THR A 610 -62.07 27.03 -3.66
C THR A 610 -63.35 26.20 -3.70
N THR A 611 -63.24 24.89 -3.45
CA THR A 611 -64.39 24.00 -3.27
C THR A 611 -65.12 24.34 -1.99
N VAL A 612 -66.40 24.72 -2.12
CA VAL A 612 -67.32 25.00 -1.01
C VAL A 612 -68.19 23.75 -0.81
N LEU A 613 -68.04 23.06 0.32
CA LEU A 613 -69.06 22.15 0.85
C LEU A 613 -69.90 22.90 1.89
N PRO A 614 -71.23 22.67 1.94
CA PRO A 614 -72.13 23.56 2.64
C PRO A 614 -72.16 23.24 4.14
N HIS A 615 -71.99 24.31 4.93
CA HIS A 615 -72.26 24.46 6.36
C HIS A 615 -71.03 24.34 7.27
N TYR A 616 -70.67 25.51 7.82
CA TYR A 616 -69.59 25.88 8.75
C TYR A 616 -68.26 26.35 8.13
N ILE A 617 -67.99 27.64 8.33
CA ILE A 617 -66.73 28.33 8.02
C ILE A 617 -65.75 28.00 9.14
N VAL A 618 -64.63 27.34 8.81
CA VAL A 618 -63.46 27.24 9.70
C VAL A 618 -62.40 28.20 9.19
N SER A 619 -62.12 29.24 9.97
CA SER A 619 -60.99 30.15 9.74
C SER A 619 -59.71 29.47 10.22
N VAL A 620 -58.85 29.04 9.30
CA VAL A 620 -57.48 28.63 9.65
C VAL A 620 -56.63 29.89 9.78
N HIS A 621 -56.31 30.28 11.01
CA HIS A 621 -55.30 31.31 11.27
C HIS A 621 -53.90 30.66 11.23
N TYR A 622 -53.11 30.99 10.21
CA TYR A 622 -51.65 30.85 10.29
C TYR A 622 -51.12 31.91 11.26
N ILE A 623 -50.69 31.48 12.44
CA ILE A 623 -49.86 32.31 13.32
C ILE A 623 -48.41 32.11 12.86
N TYR A 624 -47.88 33.10 12.16
CA TYR A 624 -46.44 33.31 12.08
C TYR A 624 -45.97 33.78 13.46
N SER A 625 -45.46 32.89 14.30
CA SER A 625 -44.60 33.29 15.41
C SER A 625 -43.18 33.47 14.86
N ARG A 626 -42.77 34.72 14.70
CA ARG A 626 -41.36 35.10 14.78
C ARG A 626 -40.95 35.07 16.25
N MET A 627 -40.18 34.06 16.63
CA MET A 627 -38.91 34.17 17.34
C MET A 627 -38.27 32.79 17.38
#